data_AF-K9Q0Y5-F1
#
_entry.id   AF-K9Q0Y5-F1
#
_cell.length_a   1.000
_cell.length_b   1.000
_cell.length_c   1.000
_cell.angle_alpha   90.00
_cell.angle_beta   90.00
_cell.angle_gamma   90.00
#
_symmetry.space_group_name_H-M   'P 1'
#
loop_
_entity.id
_entity.type
_entity.pdbx_description
1 polymer ?
#
loop_
_entity_poly.entity_id
_entity_poly.type
_entity_poly.pdbx_seq_one_letter_code
_entity_poly.pdbx_strand_id
1 'polypeptide(L)'
;MTASLLDITVQNLSVTYSNTRLALYNANCHVQPGTITGLVGPNGGGKSTLFKSIMGFLKPTQGRVTVAGHSVKKAQRKQLMAYVPQSDEVDWNFPVSVFDVVMMGRYGYMNMLRIPSAKDRRLVMESLERVGMIEFRDRQIGELSGGQKKRAFLARALAQEGKVILLDEPFTGVDVKTEKSIIDLLLQLRDEGHTILVSTHDLASISTFCDRTILLNKTILAEGTTAETFTEENLVMTFGGLPMSSLQQLAHPVNPESSEVDA
;
A
#
# COMPACT_ATOMS: atom_id res chain seq x y z
N MET A 1 -27.01 -7.96 -13.20
CA MET A 1 -26.34 -7.45 -11.98
C MET A 1 -25.13 -6.67 -12.45
N THR A 2 -25.13 -5.35 -12.31
CA THR A 2 -23.94 -4.54 -12.60
C THR A 2 -22.85 -4.98 -11.64
N ALA A 3 -21.74 -5.52 -12.16
CA ALA A 3 -20.56 -5.81 -11.36
C ALA A 3 -20.25 -4.55 -10.55
N SER A 4 -20.15 -4.65 -9.22
CA SER A 4 -19.75 -3.49 -8.43
C SER A 4 -18.32 -3.18 -8.82
N LEU A 5 -18.12 -2.11 -9.60
CA LEU A 5 -16.79 -1.64 -9.97
C LEU A 5 -16.11 -1.24 -8.65
N LEU A 6 -15.06 -1.96 -8.25
CA LEU A 6 -14.26 -1.69 -7.05
C LEU A 6 -13.13 -0.70 -7.37
N ASP A 7 -13.42 0.30 -8.18
CA ASP A 7 -12.43 1.25 -8.67
C ASP A 7 -12.12 2.36 -7.65
N ILE A 8 -10.99 3.03 -7.85
CA ILE A 8 -10.69 4.31 -7.18
C ILE A 8 -10.61 5.38 -8.27
N THR A 9 -11.46 6.41 -8.17
CA THR A 9 -11.38 7.57 -9.06
C THR A 9 -10.93 8.79 -8.28
N VAL A 10 -9.89 9.47 -8.76
CA VAL A 10 -9.35 10.71 -8.22
C VAL A 10 -9.54 11.79 -9.28
N GLN A 11 -10.23 12.88 -8.92
CA GLN A 11 -10.57 13.95 -9.87
C GLN A 11 -10.17 15.32 -9.35
N ASN A 12 -9.31 16.00 -10.10
CA ASN A 12 -8.80 17.36 -9.85
C ASN A 12 -8.32 17.55 -8.40
N LEU A 13 -7.64 16.55 -7.85
CA LEU A 13 -7.27 16.49 -6.45
C LEU A 13 -6.09 17.43 -6.16
N SER A 14 -6.36 18.45 -5.33
CA SER A 14 -5.32 19.33 -4.79
C SER A 14 -5.35 19.31 -3.26
N VAL A 15 -4.17 19.22 -2.66
CA VAL A 15 -4.01 19.07 -1.21
C VAL A 15 -2.87 19.95 -0.72
N THR A 16 -3.19 20.85 0.21
CA THR A 16 -2.23 21.73 0.89
C THR A 16 -2.24 21.40 2.38
N TYR A 17 -1.06 21.16 2.96
CA TYR A 17 -0.93 20.95 4.40
C TYR A 17 -1.12 22.26 5.18
N SER A 18 -1.32 22.16 6.50
CA SER A 18 -1.52 23.33 7.39
C SER A 18 -0.37 24.32 7.38
N ASN A 19 0.85 23.87 7.09
CA ASN A 19 2.05 24.70 6.90
C ASN A 19 2.14 25.35 5.50
N THR A 20 1.01 25.52 4.81
CA THR A 20 0.87 26.06 3.45
C THR A 20 1.66 25.34 2.35
N ARG A 21 2.27 24.19 2.65
CA ARG A 21 3.01 23.39 1.67
C ARG A 21 2.03 22.63 0.78
N LEU A 22 2.09 22.91 -0.53
CA LEU A 22 1.38 22.16 -1.56
C LEU A 22 1.94 20.73 -1.65
N ALA A 23 1.10 19.75 -1.38
CA ALA A 23 1.46 18.33 -1.37
C ALA A 23 1.08 17.63 -2.68
N LEU A 24 -0.12 17.93 -3.18
CA LEU A 24 -0.63 17.49 -4.47
C LEU A 24 -1.33 18.64 -5.19
N TYR A 25 -1.22 18.67 -6.51
CA TYR A 25 -1.80 19.68 -7.38
C TYR A 25 -2.49 19.01 -8.57
N ASN A 26 -3.80 19.25 -8.73
CA ASN A 26 -4.60 18.80 -9.86
C ASN A 26 -4.39 17.33 -10.28
N ALA A 27 -4.24 16.43 -9.31
CA ALA A 27 -4.03 15.02 -9.57
C ALA A 27 -5.32 14.36 -10.09
N ASN A 28 -5.20 13.61 -11.20
CA ASN A 28 -6.28 12.87 -11.83
C ASN A 28 -5.80 11.44 -12.12
N CYS A 29 -6.45 10.44 -11.56
CA CYS A 29 -6.15 9.03 -11.85
C CYS A 29 -7.34 8.08 -11.62
N HIS A 30 -7.25 6.88 -12.18
CA HIS A 30 -8.24 5.81 -12.12
C HIS A 30 -7.60 4.44 -11.86
N VAL A 31 -7.71 3.97 -10.62
CA VAL A 31 -7.32 2.59 -10.27
C VAL A 31 -8.42 1.64 -10.74
N GLN A 32 -8.10 0.79 -11.71
CA GLN A 32 -9.05 -0.15 -12.29
C GLN A 32 -9.46 -1.26 -11.30
N PRO A 33 -10.71 -1.76 -11.37
CA PRO A 33 -11.13 -2.90 -10.56
C PRO A 33 -10.33 -4.16 -10.86
N GLY A 34 -10.01 -4.94 -9.81
CA GLY A 34 -9.40 -6.27 -9.98
C GLY A 34 -7.97 -6.26 -10.52
N THR A 35 -7.28 -5.12 -10.41
CA THR A 35 -5.88 -4.98 -10.82
C THR A 35 -5.00 -4.64 -9.62
N ILE A 36 -3.72 -4.95 -9.73
CA ILE A 36 -2.66 -4.36 -8.92
C ILE A 36 -2.08 -3.17 -9.66
N THR A 37 -2.25 -1.99 -9.07
CA THR A 37 -1.72 -0.73 -9.59
C THR A 37 -0.56 -0.26 -8.73
N GLY A 38 0.62 -0.10 -9.32
CA GLY A 38 1.79 0.50 -8.69
C GLY A 38 1.73 2.02 -8.73
N LEU A 39 1.88 2.68 -7.59
CA LEU A 39 2.05 4.14 -7.48
C LEU A 39 3.53 4.45 -7.28
N VAL A 40 4.14 5.07 -8.30
CA VAL A 40 5.58 5.30 -8.38
C VAL A 40 5.88 6.79 -8.33
N GLY A 41 6.93 7.15 -7.62
CA GLY A 41 7.39 8.53 -7.57
C GLY A 41 8.46 8.77 -6.50
N PRO A 42 9.12 9.93 -6.53
CA PRO A 42 10.17 10.25 -5.56
C PRO A 42 9.63 10.39 -4.13
N ASN A 43 10.55 10.37 -3.16
CA ASN A 43 10.24 10.73 -1.79
C ASN A 43 9.75 12.19 -1.72
N GLY A 44 8.64 12.40 -1.03
CA GLY A 44 7.95 13.70 -1.04
C GLY A 44 7.17 14.02 -2.32
N GLY A 45 7.10 13.11 -3.30
CA GLY A 45 6.31 13.26 -4.53
C GLY A 45 4.80 13.27 -4.33
N GLY A 46 4.31 12.96 -3.11
CA GLY A 46 2.89 13.03 -2.76
C GLY A 46 2.18 11.69 -2.65
N LYS A 47 2.89 10.56 -2.71
CA LYS A 47 2.33 9.19 -2.60
C LYS A 47 1.48 9.01 -1.34
N SER A 48 2.08 9.21 -0.17
CA SER A 48 1.36 9.11 1.11
C SER A 48 0.26 10.15 1.25
N THR A 49 0.37 11.33 0.62
CA THR A 49 -0.72 12.32 0.57
C THR A 49 -1.91 11.79 -0.21
N LEU A 50 -1.68 11.19 -1.37
CA LEU A 50 -2.72 10.58 -2.19
C LEU A 50 -3.42 9.45 -1.43
N PHE A 51 -2.64 8.58 -0.79
CA PHE A 51 -3.14 7.51 0.07
C PHE A 51 -4.00 8.05 1.22
N LYS A 52 -3.51 9.04 1.97
CA LYS A 52 -4.26 9.69 3.05
C LYS A 52 -5.55 10.34 2.56
N SER A 53 -5.58 10.89 1.35
CA SER A 53 -6.80 11.42 0.73
C SER A 53 -7.79 10.32 0.33
N ILE A 54 -7.33 9.21 -0.25
CA ILE A 54 -8.18 8.06 -0.57
C ILE A 54 -8.76 7.43 0.70
N MET A 55 -7.92 7.29 1.73
CA MET A 55 -8.32 6.77 3.04
C MET A 55 -9.15 7.74 3.86
N GLY A 56 -9.32 9.00 3.42
CA GLY A 56 -10.11 10.02 4.10
C GLY A 56 -9.47 10.60 5.36
N PHE A 57 -8.18 10.37 5.58
CA PHE A 57 -7.41 10.98 6.66
C PHE A 57 -7.06 12.43 6.37
N LEU A 58 -7.04 12.82 5.09
CA LEU A 58 -6.75 14.18 4.65
C LEU A 58 -7.83 14.69 3.71
N LYS A 59 -8.51 15.77 4.12
CA LYS A 59 -9.54 16.42 3.30
C LYS A 59 -8.87 17.22 2.18
N PRO A 60 -9.22 16.98 0.91
CA PRO A 60 -8.67 17.76 -0.20
C PRO A 60 -9.12 19.22 -0.15
N THR A 61 -8.25 20.13 -0.59
CA THR A 61 -8.58 21.55 -0.76
C THR A 61 -9.44 21.75 -2.02
N GLN A 62 -9.20 20.94 -3.05
CA GLN A 62 -9.96 20.90 -4.29
C GLN A 62 -10.09 19.45 -4.78
N GLY A 63 -11.13 19.20 -5.57
CA GLY A 63 -11.37 17.90 -6.18
C GLY A 63 -12.10 16.92 -5.28
N ARG A 64 -12.13 15.67 -5.70
CA ARG A 64 -12.79 14.59 -4.95
C ARG A 64 -12.14 13.24 -5.23
N VAL A 65 -12.34 12.33 -4.28
CA VAL A 65 -12.02 10.91 -4.43
C VAL A 65 -13.30 10.11 -4.27
N THR A 66 -13.49 9.11 -5.13
CA THR A 66 -14.54 8.11 -4.99
C THR A 66 -13.96 6.71 -5.01
N VAL A 67 -14.54 5.82 -4.22
CA VAL A 67 -14.16 4.41 -4.13
C VAL A 67 -15.40 3.56 -4.36
N ALA A 68 -15.36 2.70 -5.35
CA ALA A 68 -16.49 1.90 -5.82
C ALA A 68 -17.77 2.73 -6.07
N GLY A 69 -17.61 3.87 -6.77
CA GLY A 69 -18.69 4.85 -7.01
C GLY A 69 -19.26 5.52 -5.76
N HIS A 70 -18.61 5.42 -4.60
CA HIS A 70 -19.03 6.06 -3.35
C HIS A 70 -18.07 7.15 -2.92
N SER A 71 -18.57 8.15 -2.19
CA SER A 71 -17.68 9.07 -1.47
C SER A 71 -16.83 8.28 -0.46
N VAL A 72 -15.61 8.75 -0.18
CA VAL A 72 -14.68 8.12 0.77
C VAL A 72 -15.36 7.79 2.10
N LYS A 73 -16.12 8.74 2.67
CA LYS A 73 -16.85 8.55 3.93
C LYS A 73 -17.87 7.40 3.87
N LYS A 74 -18.55 7.23 2.73
CA LYS A 74 -19.52 6.13 2.53
C LYS A 74 -18.79 4.80 2.31
N ALA A 75 -17.68 4.79 1.60
CA ALA A 75 -16.83 3.60 1.42
C ALA A 75 -16.25 3.10 2.75
N GLN A 76 -15.77 4.01 3.62
CA GLN A 76 -15.33 3.68 4.98
C GLN A 76 -16.46 3.05 5.81
N ARG A 77 -17.67 3.64 5.81
CA ARG A 77 -18.82 3.07 6.54
C ARG A 77 -19.20 1.68 6.06
N LYS A 78 -19.01 1.41 4.78
CA LYS A 78 -19.22 0.09 4.16
C LYS A 78 -18.04 -0.86 4.33
N GLN A 79 -16.96 -0.43 4.99
CA GLN A 79 -15.73 -1.22 5.19
C GLN A 79 -15.12 -1.73 3.86
N LEU A 80 -15.22 -0.94 2.78
CA LEU A 80 -14.74 -1.36 1.46
C LEU A 80 -13.23 -1.30 1.31
N MET A 81 -12.53 -0.58 2.20
CA MET A 81 -11.10 -0.28 2.06
C MET A 81 -10.31 -0.93 3.19
N ALA A 82 -9.15 -1.48 2.84
CA ALA A 82 -8.14 -1.91 3.78
C ALA A 82 -6.83 -1.12 3.58
N TYR A 83 -6.09 -0.86 4.65
CA TYR A 83 -4.87 -0.03 4.58
C TYR A 83 -3.72 -0.58 5.42
N VAL A 84 -2.56 -0.69 4.78
CA VAL A 84 -1.26 -0.95 5.42
C VAL A 84 -0.43 0.34 5.35
N PRO A 85 -0.22 1.04 6.49
CA PRO A 85 0.59 2.25 6.54
C PRO A 85 2.10 1.94 6.43
N GLN A 86 2.86 2.98 6.11
CA GLN A 86 4.31 2.97 6.18
C GLN A 86 4.78 2.73 7.64
N SER A 87 5.86 1.97 7.80
CA SER A 87 6.33 1.47 9.10
C SER A 87 6.77 2.56 10.10
N ASP A 88 7.13 3.75 9.62
CA ASP A 88 7.58 4.87 10.46
C ASP A 88 6.43 5.59 11.18
N GLU A 89 5.18 5.34 10.78
CA GLU A 89 4.00 5.91 11.43
C GLU A 89 3.46 5.07 12.60
N VAL A 90 4.12 3.95 12.92
CA VAL A 90 3.65 2.96 13.89
C VAL A 90 4.54 2.93 15.13
N ASP A 91 3.93 3.06 16.31
CA ASP A 91 4.61 2.80 17.58
C ASP A 91 4.73 1.29 17.82
N TRP A 92 5.94 0.76 17.67
CA TRP A 92 6.25 -0.66 17.84
C TRP A 92 6.42 -1.07 19.30
N ASN A 93 6.52 -0.12 20.24
CA ASN A 93 6.73 -0.40 21.66
C ASN A 93 5.42 -0.69 22.41
N PHE A 94 4.28 -0.64 21.72
CA PHE A 94 2.99 -0.91 22.34
C PHE A 94 2.94 -2.36 22.85
N PRO A 95 2.51 -2.61 24.11
CA PRO A 95 2.54 -3.93 24.74
C PRO A 95 1.34 -4.78 24.30
N VAL A 96 1.22 -5.03 23.00
CA VAL A 96 0.16 -5.85 22.40
C VAL A 96 0.72 -7.04 21.66
N SER A 97 -0.07 -8.12 21.66
CA SER A 97 0.23 -9.30 20.88
C SER A 97 -0.01 -9.06 19.38
N VAL A 98 0.59 -9.90 18.54
CA VAL A 98 0.31 -9.93 17.10
C VAL A 98 -1.18 -10.20 16.84
N PHE A 99 -1.81 -11.09 17.62
CA PHE A 99 -3.24 -11.34 17.54
C PHE A 99 -4.06 -10.08 17.78
N ASP A 100 -3.70 -9.29 18.79
CA ASP A 100 -4.40 -8.04 19.11
C ASP A 100 -4.24 -7.00 18.00
N VAL A 101 -3.06 -6.88 17.40
CA VAL A 101 -2.83 -5.99 16.25
C VAL A 101 -3.73 -6.37 15.08
N VAL A 102 -3.83 -7.66 14.75
CA VAL A 102 -4.70 -8.13 13.67
C VAL A 102 -6.18 -7.95 14.03
N MET A 103 -6.55 -8.16 15.30
CA MET A 103 -7.90 -7.91 15.82
C MET A 103 -8.33 -6.45 15.68
N MET A 104 -7.41 -5.48 15.74
CA MET A 104 -7.74 -4.07 15.47
C MET A 104 -8.28 -3.85 14.05
N GLY A 105 -7.97 -4.74 13.09
CA GLY A 105 -8.58 -4.74 11.75
C GLY A 105 -10.09 -5.01 11.78
N ARG A 106 -10.61 -5.61 12.85
CA ARG A 106 -12.04 -5.97 13.01
C ARG A 106 -12.88 -4.90 13.68
N TYR A 107 -12.28 -3.82 14.20
CA TYR A 107 -12.99 -2.81 15.00
C TYR A 107 -14.17 -2.16 14.28
N GLY A 108 -14.13 -2.03 12.95
CA GLY A 108 -15.24 -1.48 12.16
C GLY A 108 -16.47 -2.39 12.08
N TYR A 109 -16.36 -3.66 12.45
CA TYR A 109 -17.44 -4.66 12.46
C TYR A 109 -18.01 -4.94 13.86
N MET A 110 -17.34 -4.45 14.91
CA MET A 110 -17.71 -4.75 16.29
C MET A 110 -18.86 -3.87 16.79
N ASN A 111 -19.48 -4.31 17.88
CA ASN A 111 -20.47 -3.53 18.61
C ASN A 111 -19.84 -2.30 19.30
N MET A 112 -20.69 -1.46 19.91
CA MET A 112 -20.24 -0.25 20.63
C MET A 112 -19.22 -0.53 21.73
N LEU A 113 -19.27 -1.72 22.35
CA LEU A 113 -18.35 -2.15 23.40
C LEU A 113 -17.04 -2.77 22.85
N ARG A 114 -16.88 -2.84 21.52
CA ARG A 114 -15.73 -3.42 20.82
C ARG A 114 -15.40 -4.84 21.27
N ILE A 115 -16.43 -5.65 21.53
CA ILE A 115 -16.26 -7.04 21.95
C ILE A 115 -16.11 -7.92 20.71
N PRO A 116 -14.99 -8.66 20.55
CA PRO A 116 -14.79 -9.55 19.41
C PRO A 116 -15.77 -10.72 19.40
N SER A 117 -16.47 -10.92 18.28
CA SER A 117 -17.29 -12.10 18.06
C SER A 117 -16.45 -13.35 17.71
N ALA A 118 -17.07 -14.53 17.73
CA ALA A 118 -16.43 -15.75 17.22
C ALA A 118 -16.03 -15.63 15.74
N LYS A 119 -16.83 -14.89 14.94
CA LYS A 119 -16.50 -14.59 13.54
C LYS A 119 -15.23 -13.75 13.44
N ASP A 120 -15.08 -12.73 14.28
CA ASP A 120 -13.90 -11.85 14.27
C ASP A 120 -12.62 -12.63 14.63
N ARG A 121 -12.69 -13.45 15.68
CA ARG A 121 -11.57 -14.32 16.08
C ARG A 121 -11.16 -15.27 14.96
N ARG A 122 -12.15 -15.88 14.28
CA ARG A 122 -11.88 -16.77 13.15
C ARG A 122 -11.20 -16.04 11.99
N LEU A 123 -11.72 -14.88 11.59
CA LEU A 123 -11.13 -14.09 10.49
C LEU A 123 -9.72 -13.59 10.81
N VAL A 124 -9.45 -13.26 12.08
CA VAL A 124 -8.09 -12.92 12.54
C VAL A 124 -7.14 -14.11 12.38
N MET A 125 -7.56 -15.30 12.79
CA MET A 125 -6.76 -16.51 12.63
C MET A 125 -6.51 -16.86 11.15
N GLU A 126 -7.55 -16.81 10.31
CA GLU A 126 -7.43 -17.00 8.86
C GLU A 126 -6.47 -15.96 8.23
N SER A 127 -6.55 -14.70 8.66
CA SER A 127 -5.65 -13.64 8.17
C SER A 127 -4.20 -13.87 8.58
N LEU A 128 -3.96 -14.35 9.81
CA LEU A 128 -2.63 -14.75 10.27
C LEU A 128 -2.08 -15.95 9.51
N GLU A 129 -2.95 -16.90 9.14
CA GLU A 129 -2.58 -18.06 8.33
C GLU A 129 -2.08 -17.65 6.96
N ARG A 130 -2.84 -16.79 6.27
CA ARG A 130 -2.53 -16.31 4.91
C ARG A 130 -1.17 -15.62 4.80
N VAL A 131 -0.67 -15.03 5.88
CA VAL A 131 0.65 -14.37 5.92
C VAL A 131 1.73 -15.19 6.63
N GLY A 132 1.42 -16.43 7.04
CA GLY A 132 2.35 -17.30 7.77
C GLY A 132 2.78 -16.75 9.13
N MET A 133 1.85 -16.18 9.89
CA MET A 133 2.10 -15.53 11.19
C MET A 133 1.36 -16.18 12.38
N ILE A 134 0.69 -17.32 12.20
CA ILE A 134 -0.05 -18.01 13.28
C ILE A 134 0.84 -18.29 14.50
N GLU A 135 2.07 -18.78 14.28
CA GLU A 135 3.00 -19.15 15.38
C GLU A 135 3.46 -17.94 16.21
N PHE A 136 3.30 -16.74 15.67
CA PHE A 136 3.69 -15.49 16.33
C PHE A 136 2.51 -14.80 17.01
N ARG A 137 1.29 -15.35 16.93
CA ARG A 137 0.05 -14.67 17.37
C ARG A 137 0.11 -14.16 18.82
N ASP A 138 0.78 -14.91 19.70
CA ASP A 138 0.85 -14.62 21.14
C ASP A 138 2.12 -13.80 21.50
N ARG A 139 3.03 -13.58 20.55
CA ARG A 139 4.23 -12.76 20.76
C ARG A 139 3.90 -11.28 20.74
N GLN A 140 4.69 -10.49 21.45
CA GLN A 140 4.54 -9.04 21.41
C GLN A 140 5.01 -8.50 20.06
N ILE A 141 4.27 -7.54 19.49
CA ILE A 141 4.59 -6.97 18.18
C ILE A 141 5.99 -6.34 18.12
N GLY A 142 6.47 -5.78 19.23
CA GLY A 142 7.79 -5.16 19.35
C GLY A 142 8.95 -6.14 19.16
N GLU A 143 8.77 -7.41 19.54
CA GLU A 143 9.79 -8.48 19.49
C GLU A 143 10.01 -9.04 18.08
N LEU A 144 9.11 -8.74 17.15
CA LEU A 144 9.19 -9.22 15.78
C LEU A 144 10.29 -8.52 14.97
N SER A 145 10.83 -9.24 13.98
CA SER A 145 11.67 -8.63 12.94
C SER A 145 10.86 -7.66 12.07
N GLY A 146 11.54 -6.78 11.33
CA GLY A 146 10.88 -5.82 10.43
C GLY A 146 9.94 -6.49 9.42
N GLY A 147 10.39 -7.56 8.75
CA GLY A 147 9.56 -8.32 7.81
C GLY A 147 8.37 -9.03 8.48
N GLN A 148 8.53 -9.53 9.71
CA GLN A 148 7.43 -10.11 10.48
C GLN A 148 6.40 -9.05 10.90
N LYS A 149 6.85 -7.86 11.31
CA LYS A 149 5.99 -6.70 11.61
C LYS A 149 5.14 -6.32 10.40
N LYS A 150 5.73 -6.27 9.20
CA LYS A 150 4.99 -5.99 7.97
C LYS A 150 3.94 -7.05 7.65
N ARG A 151 4.26 -8.33 7.80
CA ARG A 151 3.30 -9.42 7.61
C ARG A 151 2.16 -9.37 8.63
N ALA A 152 2.43 -9.03 9.89
CA ALA A 152 1.38 -8.80 10.89
C ALA A 152 0.43 -7.65 10.49
N PHE A 153 0.95 -6.55 9.95
CA PHE A 153 0.13 -5.45 9.46
C PHE A 153 -0.65 -5.80 8.18
N LEU A 154 -0.08 -6.64 7.31
CA LEU A 154 -0.79 -7.18 6.17
C LEU A 154 -1.96 -8.07 6.63
N ALA A 155 -1.75 -8.95 7.61
CA ALA A 155 -2.85 -9.71 8.23
C ALA A 155 -3.92 -8.80 8.83
N ARG A 156 -3.53 -7.71 9.50
CA ARG A 156 -4.49 -6.71 10.01
C ARG A 156 -5.34 -6.11 8.88
N ALA A 157 -4.74 -5.80 7.73
CA ALA A 157 -5.46 -5.30 6.57
C ALA A 157 -6.38 -6.36 5.95
N LEU A 158 -5.95 -7.62 5.86
CA LEU A 158 -6.81 -8.74 5.43
C LEU A 158 -8.02 -8.91 6.35
N ALA A 159 -7.80 -8.81 7.66
CA ALA A 159 -8.86 -8.90 8.65
C ALA A 159 -9.90 -7.78 8.47
N GLN A 160 -9.59 -6.65 7.82
CA GLN A 160 -10.59 -5.61 7.52
C GLN A 160 -11.63 -6.05 6.47
N GLU A 161 -11.41 -7.17 5.76
CA GLU A 161 -12.28 -7.68 4.67
C GLU A 161 -12.52 -6.65 3.54
N GLY A 162 -11.68 -5.61 3.46
CA GLY A 162 -11.78 -4.56 2.46
C GLY A 162 -11.43 -5.08 1.06
N LYS A 163 -12.30 -4.81 0.09
CA LYS A 163 -12.11 -5.22 -1.32
C LYS A 163 -11.19 -4.29 -2.11
N VAL A 164 -10.92 -3.10 -1.59
CA VAL A 164 -9.93 -2.16 -2.10
C VAL A 164 -8.80 -2.06 -1.10
N ILE A 165 -7.60 -2.51 -1.47
CA ILE A 165 -6.45 -2.61 -0.56
C ILE A 165 -5.43 -1.55 -0.94
N LEU A 166 -5.02 -0.74 0.03
CA LEU A 166 -3.98 0.27 -0.11
C LEU A 166 -2.76 -0.17 0.72
N LEU A 167 -1.60 -0.31 0.08
CA LEU A 167 -0.34 -0.61 0.75
C LEU A 167 0.68 0.52 0.53
N ASP A 168 1.06 1.23 1.60
CA ASP A 168 2.10 2.27 1.51
C ASP A 168 3.46 1.67 1.86
N GLU A 169 4.31 1.48 0.84
CA GLU A 169 5.67 0.93 0.93
C GLU A 169 5.78 -0.43 1.67
N PRO A 170 5.05 -1.47 1.23
CA PRO A 170 5.03 -2.76 1.91
C PRO A 170 6.37 -3.52 1.83
N PHE A 171 7.28 -3.16 0.93
CA PHE A 171 8.53 -3.91 0.71
C PHE A 171 9.78 -3.31 1.37
N THR A 172 9.78 -2.01 1.72
CA THR A 172 10.95 -1.34 2.35
C THR A 172 11.51 -2.08 3.57
N GLY A 173 12.76 -2.54 3.53
CA GLY A 173 13.42 -3.19 4.68
C GLY A 173 12.94 -4.61 5.00
N VAL A 174 12.35 -5.32 4.02
CA VAL A 174 12.10 -6.77 4.12
C VAL A 174 13.12 -7.54 3.29
N ASP A 175 13.42 -8.78 3.68
CA ASP A 175 14.26 -9.68 2.89
C ASP A 175 13.53 -10.20 1.64
N VAL A 176 14.30 -10.64 0.64
CA VAL A 176 13.78 -11.12 -0.67
C VAL A 176 12.76 -12.26 -0.53
N LYS A 177 12.92 -13.15 0.45
CA LYS A 177 11.98 -14.27 0.67
C LYS A 177 10.64 -13.75 1.21
N THR A 178 10.69 -12.81 2.15
CA THR A 178 9.50 -12.14 2.68
C THR A 178 8.81 -11.31 1.59
N GLU A 179 9.58 -10.56 0.78
CA GLU A 179 9.05 -9.79 -0.34
C GLU A 179 8.27 -10.67 -1.31
N LYS A 180 8.88 -11.77 -1.78
CA LYS A 180 8.24 -12.74 -2.67
C LYS A 180 6.93 -13.27 -2.07
N SER A 181 6.95 -13.63 -0.79
CA SER A 181 5.75 -14.14 -0.10
C SER A 181 4.62 -13.09 -0.05
N ILE A 182 4.95 -11.81 0.10
CA ILE A 182 3.98 -10.71 0.05
C ILE A 182 3.44 -10.56 -1.38
N ILE A 183 4.32 -10.56 -2.40
CA ILE A 183 3.92 -10.48 -3.81
C ILE A 183 2.96 -11.61 -4.19
N ASP A 184 3.28 -12.86 -3.81
CA ASP A 184 2.44 -14.04 -4.07
C ASP A 184 1.04 -13.88 -3.43
N LEU A 185 0.97 -13.34 -2.21
CA LEU A 185 -0.30 -13.03 -1.56
C LEU A 185 -1.08 -11.91 -2.29
N LEU A 186 -0.40 -10.85 -2.75
CA LEU A 186 -1.05 -9.79 -3.51
C LEU A 186 -1.62 -10.30 -4.85
N LEU A 187 -0.87 -11.16 -5.55
CA LEU A 187 -1.32 -11.88 -6.76
C LEU A 187 -2.59 -12.68 -6.46
N GLN A 188 -2.59 -13.49 -5.39
CA GLN A 188 -3.76 -14.26 -4.99
C GLN A 188 -4.98 -13.36 -4.69
N LEU A 189 -4.78 -12.23 -4.00
CA LEU A 189 -5.87 -11.31 -3.68
C LEU A 189 -6.46 -10.66 -4.94
N ARG A 190 -5.62 -10.29 -5.90
CA ARG A 190 -6.06 -9.80 -7.23
C ARG A 190 -6.93 -10.85 -7.92
N ASP A 191 -6.50 -12.12 -7.92
CA ASP A 191 -7.24 -13.23 -8.53
C ASP A 191 -8.58 -13.51 -7.81
N GLU A 192 -8.66 -13.23 -6.50
CA GLU A 192 -9.90 -13.21 -5.72
C GLU A 192 -10.80 -11.99 -6.00
N GLY A 193 -10.39 -11.09 -6.90
CA GLY A 193 -11.14 -9.91 -7.34
C GLY A 193 -10.92 -8.65 -6.50
N HIS A 194 -9.83 -8.56 -5.73
CA HIS A 194 -9.49 -7.33 -4.99
C HIS A 194 -8.85 -6.29 -5.92
N THR A 195 -9.14 -5.02 -5.66
CA THR A 195 -8.43 -3.89 -6.28
C THR A 195 -7.30 -3.47 -5.35
N ILE A 196 -6.07 -3.42 -5.85
CA ILE A 196 -4.89 -3.16 -5.01
C ILE A 196 -4.15 -1.94 -5.54
N LEU A 197 -3.89 -0.98 -4.67
CA LEU A 197 -3.00 0.15 -4.91
C LEU A 197 -1.79 0.03 -3.99
N VAL A 198 -0.61 -0.17 -4.57
CA VAL A 198 0.64 -0.30 -3.83
C VAL A 198 1.56 0.86 -4.15
N SER A 199 2.07 1.56 -3.14
CA SER A 199 3.16 2.51 -3.33
C SER A 199 4.49 1.78 -3.20
N THR A 200 5.43 2.08 -4.08
CA THR A 200 6.81 1.59 -3.98
C THR A 200 7.76 2.58 -4.62
N HIS A 201 8.98 2.63 -4.08
CA HIS A 201 10.12 3.31 -4.70
C HIS A 201 11.09 2.30 -5.35
N ASP A 202 10.96 1.01 -5.03
CA ASP A 202 11.67 -0.05 -5.71
C ASP A 202 10.99 -0.30 -7.06
N LEU A 203 11.71 0.02 -8.11
CA LEU A 203 11.27 -0.04 -9.50
C LEU A 203 11.37 -1.45 -10.09
N ALA A 204 12.22 -2.31 -9.51
CA ALA A 204 12.51 -3.63 -10.05
C ALA A 204 11.29 -4.55 -9.99
N SER A 205 10.62 -4.57 -8.83
CA SER A 205 9.52 -5.49 -8.55
C SER A 205 8.21 -5.10 -9.25
N ILE A 206 8.02 -3.84 -9.62
CA ILE A 206 6.77 -3.33 -10.25
C ILE A 206 6.41 -4.13 -11.49
N SER A 207 7.38 -4.33 -12.38
CA SER A 207 7.19 -5.03 -13.65
C SER A 207 6.77 -6.50 -13.48
N THR A 208 7.01 -7.08 -12.30
CA THR A 208 6.77 -8.50 -12.03
C THR A 208 5.32 -8.79 -11.61
N PHE A 209 4.66 -7.86 -10.91
CA PHE A 209 3.35 -8.14 -10.30
C PHE A 209 2.30 -7.04 -10.48
N CYS A 210 2.64 -5.83 -10.95
CA CYS A 210 1.66 -4.80 -11.25
C CYS A 210 1.08 -4.98 -12.65
N ASP A 211 -0.25 -4.89 -12.77
CA ASP A 211 -0.93 -4.83 -14.07
C ASP A 211 -0.84 -3.40 -14.66
N ARG A 212 -0.86 -2.41 -13.76
CA ARG A 212 -0.97 -1.00 -14.07
C ARG A 212 0.00 -0.17 -13.25
N THR A 213 0.32 1.01 -13.76
CA THR A 213 1.22 1.93 -13.07
C THR A 213 0.67 3.35 -13.16
N ILE A 214 0.80 4.08 -12.05
CA ILE A 214 0.54 5.51 -11.92
C ILE A 214 1.85 6.17 -11.51
N LEU A 215 2.30 7.15 -12.31
CA LEU A 215 3.49 7.93 -12.03
C LEU A 215 3.09 9.27 -11.41
N LEU A 216 3.67 9.56 -10.25
CA LEU A 216 3.29 10.68 -9.40
C LEU A 216 4.52 11.50 -9.01
N ASN A 217 4.49 12.79 -9.34
CA ASN A 217 5.38 13.77 -8.74
C ASN A 217 4.64 15.10 -8.59
N LYS A 218 4.06 15.33 -7.41
CA LYS A 218 3.14 16.44 -7.06
C LYS A 218 1.84 16.48 -7.86
N THR A 219 1.83 15.94 -9.07
CA THR A 219 0.68 15.66 -9.91
C THR A 219 0.86 14.29 -10.56
N ILE A 220 -0.22 13.76 -11.14
CA ILE A 220 -0.16 12.54 -11.94
C ILE A 220 0.47 12.89 -13.29
N LEU A 221 1.58 12.24 -13.61
CA LEU A 221 2.33 12.47 -14.85
C LEU A 221 1.90 11.50 -15.94
N ALA A 222 1.67 10.24 -15.57
CA ALA A 222 1.21 9.20 -16.49
C ALA A 222 0.43 8.11 -15.73
N GLU A 223 -0.49 7.46 -16.42
CA GLU A 223 -1.26 6.33 -15.92
C GLU A 223 -1.64 5.41 -17.09
N GLY A 224 -1.53 4.09 -16.88
CA GLY A 224 -1.85 3.12 -17.91
C GLY A 224 -1.49 1.70 -17.51
N THR A 225 -1.40 0.80 -18.49
CA THR A 225 -0.79 -0.52 -18.26
C THR A 225 0.67 -0.35 -17.87
N THR A 226 1.21 -1.26 -17.06
CA THR A 226 2.62 -1.19 -16.65
C THR A 226 3.54 -1.23 -17.87
N ALA A 227 3.24 -2.04 -18.88
CA ALA A 227 4.02 -2.13 -20.11
C ALA A 227 4.11 -0.80 -20.90
N GLU A 228 3.02 -0.02 -20.94
CA GLU A 228 2.98 1.24 -21.71
C GLU A 228 3.45 2.44 -20.89
N THR A 229 3.30 2.39 -19.57
CA THR A 229 3.50 3.56 -18.70
C THR A 229 4.87 3.55 -18.05
N PHE A 230 5.39 2.36 -17.72
CA PHE A 230 6.66 2.18 -17.02
C PHE A 230 7.85 2.22 -18.00
N THR A 231 7.92 3.30 -18.78
CA THR A 231 8.99 3.54 -19.76
C THR A 231 10.10 4.40 -19.16
N GLU A 232 11.29 4.29 -19.74
CA GLU A 232 12.46 5.09 -19.35
C GLU A 232 12.16 6.60 -19.39
N GLU A 233 11.56 7.09 -20.49
CA GLU A 233 11.20 8.50 -20.66
C GLU A 233 10.29 9.00 -19.52
N ASN A 234 9.27 8.22 -19.20
CA ASN A 234 8.32 8.56 -18.14
C ASN A 234 8.97 8.53 -16.75
N LEU A 235 9.91 7.61 -16.49
CA LEU A 235 10.66 7.54 -15.24
C LEU A 235 11.59 8.75 -15.10
N VAL A 236 12.32 9.11 -16.16
CA VAL A 236 13.19 10.30 -16.16
C VAL A 236 12.40 11.57 -15.85
N MET A 237 11.21 11.73 -16.45
CA MET A 237 10.31 12.84 -16.14
C MET A 237 9.83 12.81 -14.68
N THR A 238 9.51 11.62 -14.16
CA THR A 238 8.97 11.44 -12.80
C THR A 238 10.00 11.78 -11.72
N PHE A 239 11.26 11.40 -11.93
CA PHE A 239 12.36 11.60 -10.98
C PHE A 239 13.23 12.83 -11.25
N GLY A 240 12.90 13.62 -12.27
CA GLY A 240 13.53 14.93 -12.51
C GLY A 240 14.91 14.89 -13.17
N GLY A 241 15.16 13.93 -14.07
CA GLY A 241 16.35 13.95 -14.93
C GLY A 241 17.57 13.16 -14.45
N LEU A 242 17.42 12.19 -13.53
CA LEU A 242 18.54 11.32 -13.15
C LEU A 242 19.00 10.47 -14.36
N PRO A 243 20.32 10.35 -14.62
CA PRO A 243 20.83 9.52 -15.71
C PRO A 243 20.46 8.04 -15.51
N MET A 244 20.19 7.33 -16.59
CA MET A 244 19.75 5.91 -16.60
C MET A 244 20.63 4.97 -15.78
N SER A 245 21.94 5.23 -15.72
CA SER A 245 22.88 4.47 -14.90
C SER A 245 22.52 4.49 -13.41
N SER A 246 21.97 5.60 -12.92
CA SER A 246 21.52 5.74 -11.54
C SER A 246 20.15 5.11 -11.31
N LEU A 247 19.29 5.06 -12.33
CA LEU A 247 17.99 4.38 -12.26
C LEU A 247 18.12 2.84 -12.36
N GLN A 248 19.06 2.33 -13.16
CA GLN A 248 19.39 0.90 -13.25
C GLN A 248 20.04 0.37 -11.97
N GLN A 249 20.88 1.16 -11.30
CA GLN A 249 21.42 0.83 -9.96
C GLN A 249 20.34 0.81 -8.87
N LEU A 250 19.24 1.55 -9.04
CA LEU A 250 18.07 1.48 -8.15
C LEU A 250 17.17 0.29 -8.43
N ALA A 251 17.28 -0.34 -9.61
CA ALA A 251 16.52 -1.53 -10.02
C ALA A 251 17.23 -2.86 -9.71
N HIS A 252 18.46 -2.84 -9.17
CA HIS A 252 19.18 -4.03 -8.73
C HIS A 252 19.95 -3.72 -7.43
N PRO A 253 19.69 -4.38 -6.29
CA PRO A 253 20.52 -4.23 -5.12
C PRO A 253 21.89 -4.87 -5.39
N VAL A 254 22.93 -4.06 -5.45
CA VAL A 254 24.33 -4.52 -5.55
C VAL A 254 24.68 -5.27 -4.26
N ASN A 255 25.05 -6.54 -4.41
CA ASN A 255 25.66 -7.36 -3.38
C ASN A 255 27.08 -6.82 -3.09
N PRO A 256 27.47 -6.53 -1.83
CA PRO A 256 28.81 -6.04 -1.53
C PRO A 256 29.74 -7.21 -1.19
N GLU A 257 30.41 -7.77 -2.18
CA GLU A 257 31.68 -8.50 -2.04
C GLU A 257 32.53 -8.07 -3.25
N SER A 258 33.74 -7.55 -3.14
CA SER A 258 34.84 -7.97 -2.29
C SER A 258 35.79 -6.80 -2.00
N SER A 259 36.14 -6.66 -0.72
CA SER A 259 37.41 -6.10 -0.29
C SER A 259 38.55 -7.03 -0.71
N GLU A 260 39.39 -6.61 -1.64
CA GLU A 260 40.80 -7.02 -1.65
C GLU A 260 41.63 -5.75 -1.85
N VAL A 261 42.26 -5.35 -0.75
CA VAL A 261 43.29 -4.33 -0.69
C VAL A 261 44.60 -5.06 -0.96
N ASP A 262 45.28 -4.66 -2.02
CA ASP A 262 46.70 -4.92 -2.20
C ASP A 262 47.49 -4.28 -1.04
N ALA A 263 48.13 -5.13 -0.22
CA ALA A 263 49.41 -4.89 0.45
C ALA A 263 49.94 -6.18 1.09
#